data_AF-A0A6S6PQS1-F1
#
_entry.id   AF-A0A6S6PQS1-F1
#
_cell.length_a   1.000
_cell.length_b   1.000
_cell.length_c   1.000
_cell.angle_alpha   90.00
_cell.angle_beta   90.00
_cell.angle_gamma   90.00
#
_symmetry.space_group_name_H-M   'P 1'
#
loop_
_entity.id
_entity.type
_entity.pdbx_description
1 polymer ?
#
loop_
_entity_poly.entity_id
_entity_poly.type
_entity_poly.pdbx_seq_one_letter_code
_entity_poly.pdbx_strand_id
1 'polypeptide(L)'
;MEDGDYEEACDIFETLTKSFPDDRGIWWQYLSALQHARQTEKADECIERCYKTFPDDLGFTLSWTRTFDARADWDECIRRRNVVLRQHDPRGDLCYLPVITEIFLPLVEKKDFGSIRAFLARYWDVLTRFNQCGAALYFALETIGDFERQLELCDIFLERCDPNDPVLDGINYANLRVIVESALWNRKIVSRPGSKTQILSFGQNCLPYSMANRWGLLKYIGNPDAITIFDLGAFGKNTAAEALLSNFESFRNPDNYYESQDPAGAPRMMHRPSGVHFGHERGRTLIGADHKAFFSLINKKIDAFQSMWSKGYCLLVYAITGECDLAEFVPSMEQILEKNASRLLILNCNRPVQECPESDYVTYFHMPFPFDYSWNEINNFTKDIGLAFDTRITAAIKNEIDRMDREQGILV
;
A
#
# COMPACT_ATOMS: atom_id res chain seq x y z
N MET A 1 6.41 -12.15 -30.08
CA MET A 1 7.86 -12.11 -29.89
C MET A 1 8.13 -12.97 -28.68
N GLU A 2 8.75 -14.12 -28.93
CA GLU A 2 9.21 -15.04 -27.88
C GLU A 2 10.51 -14.48 -27.29
N ASP A 3 10.89 -14.87 -26.06
CA ASP A 3 12.06 -14.32 -25.36
C ASP A 3 13.37 -14.40 -26.18
N GLY A 4 13.47 -15.35 -27.12
CA GLY A 4 14.60 -15.51 -28.03
C GLY A 4 14.83 -14.36 -29.02
N ASP A 5 13.78 -13.62 -29.41
CA ASP A 5 13.90 -12.48 -30.34
C ASP A 5 14.63 -11.28 -29.67
N TYR A 6 14.54 -11.17 -28.34
CA TYR A 6 15.13 -10.05 -27.60
C TYR A 6 16.61 -10.26 -27.25
N GLU A 7 17.07 -11.51 -27.09
CA GLU A 7 18.49 -11.80 -26.86
C GLU A 7 19.34 -11.46 -28.08
N GLU A 8 18.88 -11.83 -29.29
CA GLU A 8 19.55 -11.45 -30.54
C GLU A 8 19.56 -9.93 -30.73
N ALA A 9 18.45 -9.26 -30.39
CA ALA A 9 18.40 -7.80 -30.40
C ALA A 9 19.43 -7.17 -29.45
N CYS A 10 19.65 -7.76 -28.26
CA CYS A 10 20.68 -7.29 -27.33
C CYS A 10 22.08 -7.33 -27.96
N ASP A 11 22.45 -8.42 -28.65
CA ASP A 11 23.77 -8.56 -29.27
C ASP A 11 23.99 -7.56 -30.42
N ILE A 12 22.94 -7.34 -31.23
CA ILE A 12 22.95 -6.34 -32.31
C ILE A 12 23.15 -4.95 -31.73
N PHE A 13 22.33 -4.56 -30.75
CA PHE A 13 22.41 -3.23 -30.16
C PHE A 13 23.68 -3.02 -29.34
N GLU A 14 24.22 -4.04 -28.68
CA GLU A 14 25.53 -3.96 -28.02
C GLU A 14 26.64 -3.63 -29.03
N THR A 15 26.60 -4.24 -30.22
CA THR A 15 27.56 -3.94 -31.29
C THR A 15 27.37 -2.52 -31.81
N LEU A 16 26.12 -2.11 -32.04
CA LEU A 16 25.80 -0.77 -32.53
C LEU A 16 26.22 0.34 -31.54
N THR A 17 26.05 0.15 -30.23
CA THR A 17 26.51 1.14 -29.22
C THR A 17 28.03 1.32 -29.22
N LYS A 18 28.80 0.32 -29.66
CA LYS A 18 30.26 0.44 -29.83
C LYS A 18 30.62 1.21 -31.10
N SER A 19 29.87 1.03 -32.19
CA SER A 19 30.08 1.73 -33.46
C SER A 19 29.56 3.17 -33.45
N PHE A 20 28.50 3.44 -32.68
CA PHE A 20 27.81 4.72 -32.61
C PHE A 20 27.63 5.15 -31.14
N PRO A 21 28.74 5.45 -30.42
CA PRO A 21 28.70 5.67 -28.97
C PRO A 21 27.92 6.92 -28.54
N ASP A 22 27.73 7.89 -29.43
CA ASP A 22 27.02 9.15 -29.15
C ASP A 22 25.54 9.12 -29.60
N ASP A 23 25.08 8.02 -30.22
CA ASP A 23 23.70 7.90 -30.69
C ASP A 23 22.78 7.45 -29.55
N ARG A 24 22.07 8.40 -28.96
CA ARG A 24 21.11 8.17 -27.88
C ARG A 24 20.00 7.19 -28.27
N GLY A 25 19.57 7.18 -29.53
CA GLY A 25 18.51 6.29 -30.01
C GLY A 25 18.94 4.82 -29.94
N ILE A 26 20.17 4.53 -30.34
CA ILE A 26 20.75 3.18 -30.26
C ILE A 26 20.87 2.73 -28.80
N TRP A 27 21.32 3.61 -27.90
CA TRP A 27 21.39 3.31 -26.47
C TRP A 27 20.02 3.02 -25.86
N TRP A 28 18.98 3.76 -26.25
CA TRP A 28 17.61 3.49 -25.82
C TRP A 28 17.09 2.13 -26.28
N GLN A 29 17.33 1.78 -27.55
CA GLN A 29 16.95 0.47 -28.06
C GLN A 29 17.72 -0.65 -27.37
N TYR A 30 19.01 -0.45 -27.07
CA TYR A 30 19.79 -1.42 -26.31
C TYR A 30 19.21 -1.64 -24.91
N LEU A 31 18.95 -0.57 -24.16
CA LEU A 31 18.35 -0.66 -22.84
C LEU A 31 16.98 -1.35 -22.87
N SER A 32 16.15 -1.00 -23.85
CA SER A 32 14.82 -1.61 -24.02
C SER A 32 14.93 -3.11 -24.33
N ALA A 33 15.85 -3.51 -25.21
CA ALA A 33 16.09 -4.92 -25.52
C ALA A 33 16.55 -5.69 -24.28
N LEU A 34 17.50 -5.14 -23.51
CA LEU A 34 17.97 -5.75 -22.26
C LEU A 34 16.84 -5.94 -21.24
N GLN A 35 15.96 -4.96 -21.11
CA GLN A 35 14.80 -5.03 -20.21
C GLN A 35 13.79 -6.11 -20.65
N HIS A 36 13.48 -6.19 -21.95
CA HIS A 36 12.57 -7.22 -22.47
C HIS A 36 13.17 -8.63 -22.41
N ALA A 37 14.49 -8.77 -22.66
CA ALA A 37 15.23 -10.01 -22.47
C ALA A 37 15.49 -10.36 -20.99
N ARG A 38 15.04 -9.52 -20.05
CA ARG A 38 15.26 -9.67 -18.59
C ARG A 38 16.74 -9.77 -18.19
N GLN A 39 17.66 -9.26 -19.02
CA GLN A 39 19.10 -9.18 -18.75
C GLN A 39 19.41 -8.04 -17.77
N THR A 40 18.97 -8.26 -16.54
CA THR A 40 18.85 -7.31 -15.43
C THR A 40 20.18 -6.61 -15.08
N GLU A 41 21.27 -7.36 -14.92
CA GLU A 41 22.58 -6.81 -14.56
C GLU A 41 23.15 -5.93 -15.69
N LYS A 42 23.08 -6.40 -16.94
CA LYS A 42 23.49 -5.62 -18.10
C LYS A 42 22.63 -4.38 -18.31
N ALA A 43 21.33 -4.46 -18.04
CA ALA A 43 20.44 -3.29 -18.09
C ALA A 43 20.88 -2.22 -17.08
N ASP A 44 21.32 -2.61 -15.89
CA ASP A 44 21.84 -1.68 -14.87
C ASP A 44 23.14 -1.01 -15.29
N GLU A 45 24.09 -1.79 -15.81
CA GLU A 45 25.34 -1.27 -16.34
C GLU A 45 25.10 -0.30 -17.50
N CYS A 46 24.18 -0.67 -18.40
CA CYS A 46 23.78 0.14 -19.54
C CYS A 46 23.18 1.48 -19.08
N ILE A 47 22.19 1.47 -18.17
CA ILE A 47 21.56 2.72 -17.72
C ILE A 47 22.51 3.59 -16.89
N GLU A 48 23.39 2.98 -16.08
CA GLU A 48 24.44 3.70 -15.35
C GLU A 48 25.40 4.42 -16.31
N ARG A 49 25.77 3.76 -17.41
CA ARG A 49 26.59 4.36 -18.46
C ARG A 49 25.84 5.46 -19.21
N CYS A 50 24.57 5.23 -19.58
CA CYS A 50 23.76 6.22 -20.28
C CYS A 50 23.60 7.50 -19.45
N TYR A 51 23.29 7.38 -18.15
CA TYR A 51 23.19 8.52 -17.25
C TYR A 51 24.49 9.33 -17.14
N LYS A 52 25.65 8.65 -17.12
CA LYS A 52 26.97 9.32 -17.09
C LYS A 52 27.35 9.97 -18.41
N THR A 53 26.96 9.36 -19.53
CA THR A 53 27.36 9.80 -20.88
C THR A 53 26.44 10.90 -21.40
N PHE A 54 25.16 10.84 -21.07
CA PHE A 54 24.11 11.77 -21.50
C PHE A 54 23.40 12.39 -20.28
N PRO A 55 24.11 13.17 -19.43
CA PRO A 55 23.52 13.74 -18.22
C PRO A 55 22.42 14.78 -18.49
N ASP A 56 22.34 15.29 -19.73
CA ASP A 56 21.30 16.21 -20.19
C ASP A 56 20.05 15.50 -20.72
N ASP A 57 20.10 14.18 -20.89
CA ASP A 57 18.95 13.40 -21.33
C ASP A 57 18.03 13.07 -20.15
N LEU A 58 16.87 13.74 -20.14
CA LEU A 58 15.84 13.54 -19.12
C LEU A 58 15.36 12.09 -19.08
N GLY A 59 15.19 11.45 -20.24
CA GLY A 59 14.68 10.09 -20.29
C GLY A 59 15.65 9.12 -19.62
N PHE A 60 16.96 9.20 -19.93
CA PHE A 60 17.95 8.36 -19.27
C PHE A 60 18.04 8.65 -17.78
N THR A 61 17.93 9.92 -17.38
CA THR A 61 17.89 10.29 -15.97
C THR A 61 16.70 9.68 -15.24
N LEU A 62 15.49 9.79 -15.80
CA LEU A 62 14.29 9.21 -15.19
C LEU A 62 14.36 7.68 -15.17
N SER A 63 14.77 7.04 -16.27
CA SER A 63 14.99 5.58 -16.30
C SER A 63 15.99 5.13 -15.26
N TRP A 64 17.11 5.85 -15.10
CA TRP A 64 18.14 5.56 -14.09
C TRP A 64 17.58 5.60 -12.66
N THR A 65 16.68 6.53 -12.35
CA THR A 65 16.00 6.57 -11.04
C THR A 65 14.96 5.46 -10.84
N ARG A 66 14.29 5.01 -11.91
CA ARG A 66 13.17 4.04 -11.86
C ARG A 66 13.60 2.57 -11.89
N THR A 67 14.79 2.25 -12.41
CA THR A 67 15.28 0.87 -12.55
C THR A 67 15.12 0.03 -11.28
N PHE A 68 15.34 0.65 -10.12
CA PHE A 68 15.32 -0.03 -8.82
C PHE A 68 13.91 -0.12 -8.20
N ASP A 69 12.93 0.65 -8.71
CA ASP A 69 11.55 0.60 -8.21
C ASP A 69 10.92 -0.77 -8.51
N ALA A 70 11.16 -1.30 -9.72
CA ALA A 70 10.66 -2.61 -10.13
C ALA A 70 11.16 -3.75 -9.22
N ARG A 71 12.37 -3.60 -8.69
CA ARG A 71 13.05 -4.61 -7.86
C ARG A 71 12.91 -4.33 -6.36
N ALA A 72 12.18 -3.28 -6.01
CA ALA A 72 11.98 -2.85 -4.63
C ALA A 72 13.29 -2.59 -3.85
N ASP A 73 14.32 -2.07 -4.53
CA ASP A 73 15.52 -1.57 -3.84
C ASP A 73 15.34 -0.11 -3.48
N TRP A 74 14.55 0.11 -2.43
CA TRP A 74 14.07 1.44 -2.07
C TRP A 74 15.19 2.40 -1.66
N ASP A 75 16.28 1.87 -1.08
CA ASP A 75 17.43 2.69 -0.69
C ASP A 75 18.16 3.25 -1.92
N GLU A 76 18.37 2.41 -2.93
CA GLU A 76 18.98 2.87 -4.17
C GLU A 76 18.06 3.82 -4.94
N CYS A 77 16.76 3.56 -4.98
CA CYS A 77 15.75 4.46 -5.54
C CYS A 77 15.83 5.87 -4.92
N ILE A 78 15.85 5.94 -3.59
CA ILE A 78 15.92 7.22 -2.85
C ILE A 78 17.27 7.88 -3.06
N ARG A 79 18.38 7.13 -3.01
CA ARG A 79 19.73 7.66 -3.22
C ARG A 79 19.85 8.30 -4.59
N ARG A 80 19.42 7.62 -5.65
CA ARG A 80 19.48 8.12 -7.04
C ARG A 80 18.63 9.36 -7.23
N ARG A 81 17.39 9.37 -6.75
CA ARG A 81 16.53 10.56 -6.80
C ARG A 81 17.16 11.73 -6.04
N ASN A 82 17.76 11.49 -4.88
CA ASN A 82 18.49 12.52 -4.15
C ASN A 82 19.73 13.06 -4.89
N VAL A 83 20.40 12.25 -5.71
CA VAL A 83 21.49 12.74 -6.60
C VAL A 83 20.92 13.73 -7.62
N VAL A 84 19.84 13.36 -8.30
CA VAL A 84 19.20 14.22 -9.31
C VAL A 84 18.69 15.51 -8.66
N LEU A 85 18.05 15.43 -7.48
CA LEU A 85 17.51 16.60 -6.76
C LEU A 85 18.58 17.55 -6.19
N ARG A 86 19.85 17.14 -6.14
CA ARG A 86 20.98 18.04 -5.81
C ARG A 86 21.44 18.84 -7.02
N GLN A 87 21.17 18.35 -8.22
CA GLN A 87 21.59 18.95 -9.48
C GLN A 87 20.46 19.78 -10.11
N HIS A 88 19.22 19.33 -9.92
CA HIS A 88 18.01 19.92 -10.50
C HIS A 88 16.99 20.16 -9.39
N ASP A 89 16.53 21.40 -9.25
CA ASP A 89 15.44 21.74 -8.32
C ASP A 89 14.12 21.80 -9.09
N PRO A 90 13.17 20.89 -8.87
CA PRO A 90 11.92 20.87 -9.62
C PRO A 90 11.05 22.11 -9.46
N ARG A 91 11.38 23.05 -8.55
CA ARG A 91 10.73 24.37 -8.48
C ARG A 91 11.12 25.28 -9.64
N GLY A 92 12.31 25.09 -10.21
CA GLY A 92 12.80 25.78 -11.41
C GLY A 92 12.82 24.88 -12.65
N ASP A 93 13.16 23.60 -12.47
CA ASP A 93 13.33 22.63 -13.55
C ASP A 93 12.14 21.66 -13.59
N LEU A 94 11.00 22.13 -14.07
CA LEU A 94 9.72 21.41 -14.03
C LEU A 94 9.76 20.03 -14.70
N CYS A 95 10.68 19.79 -15.64
CA CYS A 95 10.84 18.49 -16.28
C CYS A 95 11.28 17.38 -15.31
N TYR A 96 11.87 17.74 -14.16
CA TYR A 96 12.24 16.81 -13.09
C TYR A 96 11.17 16.63 -12.02
N LEU A 97 9.96 17.15 -12.22
CA LEU A 97 8.80 16.91 -11.37
C LEU A 97 8.55 15.41 -11.09
N PRO A 98 8.72 14.47 -12.05
CA PRO A 98 8.59 13.05 -11.77
C PRO A 98 9.51 12.52 -10.67
N VAL A 99 10.70 13.12 -10.50
CA VAL A 99 11.67 12.71 -9.47
C VAL A 99 11.11 12.91 -8.07
N ILE A 100 10.31 13.96 -7.84
CA ILE A 100 9.67 14.21 -6.54
C ILE A 100 8.32 13.53 -6.39
N THR A 101 7.54 13.33 -7.45
CA THR A 101 6.26 12.60 -7.32
C THR A 101 6.51 11.12 -7.08
N GLU A 102 7.53 10.54 -7.72
CA GLU A 102 7.81 9.10 -7.64
C GLU A 102 8.61 8.72 -6.40
N ILE A 103 9.28 9.67 -5.73
CA ILE A 103 9.99 9.36 -4.47
C ILE A 103 9.03 8.99 -3.34
N PHE A 104 7.75 9.36 -3.42
CA PHE A 104 6.80 9.02 -2.37
C PHE A 104 6.60 7.50 -2.25
N LEU A 105 6.60 6.75 -3.35
CA LEU A 105 6.47 5.29 -3.29
C LEU A 105 7.56 4.62 -2.43
N PRO A 106 8.87 4.77 -2.69
CA PRO A 106 9.89 4.15 -1.86
C PRO A 106 9.89 4.69 -0.41
N LEU A 107 9.51 5.96 -0.18
CA LEU A 107 9.39 6.49 1.18
C LEU A 107 8.22 5.86 1.94
N VAL A 108 7.07 5.66 1.28
CA VAL A 108 5.91 4.94 1.82
C VAL A 108 6.31 3.50 2.12
N GLU A 109 7.06 2.84 1.22
CA GLU A 109 7.47 1.45 1.40
C GLU A 109 8.55 1.24 2.46
N LYS A 110 9.41 2.24 2.70
CA LYS A 110 10.32 2.26 3.85
C LYS A 110 9.68 2.77 5.14
N LYS A 111 8.44 3.26 5.05
CA LYS A 111 7.69 3.84 6.16
C LYS A 111 8.44 5.05 6.77
N ASP A 112 9.16 5.79 5.92
CA ASP A 112 9.90 7.01 6.27
C ASP A 112 8.99 8.24 6.20
N PHE A 113 8.08 8.32 7.17
CA PHE A 113 7.06 9.37 7.21
C PHE A 113 7.67 10.76 7.49
N GLY A 114 8.85 10.81 8.11
CA GLY A 114 9.59 12.06 8.33
C GLY A 114 10.03 12.69 7.02
N SER A 115 10.64 11.88 6.14
CA SER A 115 11.03 12.33 4.80
C SER A 115 9.81 12.71 3.95
N ILE A 116 8.70 11.96 4.01
CA ILE A 116 7.46 12.34 3.30
C ILE A 116 7.01 13.74 3.71
N ARG A 117 6.94 14.02 5.03
CA ARG A 117 6.56 15.36 5.54
C ARG A 117 7.53 16.44 5.07
N ALA A 118 8.84 16.17 5.06
CA ALA A 118 9.85 17.11 4.61
C ALA A 118 9.73 17.43 3.10
N PHE A 119 9.49 16.41 2.26
CA PHE A 119 9.28 16.59 0.83
C PHE A 119 8.00 17.38 0.54
N LEU A 120 6.88 17.02 1.18
CA LEU A 120 5.63 17.76 1.06
C LEU A 120 5.81 19.21 1.49
N ALA A 121 6.45 19.49 2.62
CA ALA A 121 6.68 20.86 3.08
C ALA A 121 7.58 21.67 2.13
N ARG A 122 8.59 21.04 1.51
CA ARG A 122 9.53 21.71 0.61
C ARG A 122 8.93 21.99 -0.76
N TYR A 123 8.10 21.09 -1.27
CA TYR A 123 7.65 21.10 -2.66
C TYR A 123 6.13 21.29 -2.81
N TRP A 124 5.40 21.60 -1.74
CA TRP A 124 3.95 21.78 -1.74
C TRP A 124 3.49 22.65 -2.91
N ASP A 125 4.01 23.87 -3.00
CA ASP A 125 3.60 24.86 -4.00
C ASP A 125 3.80 24.39 -5.44
N VAL A 126 4.84 23.61 -5.73
CA VAL A 126 5.08 23.10 -7.10
C VAL A 126 4.27 21.86 -7.37
N LEU A 127 4.16 20.95 -6.40
CA LEU A 127 3.42 19.71 -6.52
C LEU A 127 1.92 19.95 -6.67
N THR A 128 1.37 20.95 -6.00
CA THR A 128 -0.06 21.24 -6.11
C THR A 128 -0.42 21.95 -7.41
N ARG A 129 0.51 22.58 -8.13
CA ARG A 129 0.24 23.30 -9.41
C ARG A 129 -0.16 22.40 -10.58
N PHE A 130 0.21 21.13 -10.53
CA PHE A 130 0.10 20.22 -11.68
C PHE A 130 -0.83 19.06 -11.38
N ASN A 131 -1.82 18.85 -12.24
CA ASN A 131 -2.87 17.86 -12.01
C ASN A 131 -2.31 16.44 -11.90
N GLN A 132 -1.29 16.11 -12.69
CA GLN A 132 -0.65 14.79 -12.67
C GLN A 132 0.03 14.42 -11.33
N CYS A 133 0.27 15.40 -10.44
CA CYS A 133 0.85 15.14 -9.12
C CYS A 133 -0.20 14.71 -8.09
N GLY A 134 -1.48 14.94 -8.36
CA GLY A 134 -2.53 14.88 -7.36
C GLY A 134 -2.69 13.49 -6.72
N ALA A 135 -2.64 12.41 -7.51
CA ALA A 135 -2.69 11.04 -6.96
C ALA A 135 -1.52 10.75 -6.00
N ALA A 136 -0.30 11.06 -6.41
CA ALA A 136 0.90 10.80 -5.61
C ALA A 136 0.87 11.59 -4.29
N LEU A 137 0.42 12.85 -4.34
CA LEU A 137 0.24 13.67 -3.14
C LEU A 137 -0.83 13.11 -2.22
N TYR A 138 -1.98 12.72 -2.78
CA TYR A 138 -3.07 12.16 -2.00
C TYR A 138 -2.64 10.92 -1.23
N PHE A 139 -1.97 9.97 -1.89
CA PHE A 139 -1.46 8.76 -1.24
C PHE A 139 -0.35 9.04 -0.21
N ALA A 140 0.54 9.98 -0.50
CA ALA A 140 1.59 10.39 0.44
C ALA A 140 0.98 10.96 1.72
N LEU A 141 -0.02 11.83 1.59
CA LEU A 141 -0.74 12.44 2.71
C LEU A 141 -1.58 11.40 3.48
N GLU A 142 -2.27 10.49 2.77
CA GLU A 142 -3.04 9.39 3.37
C GLU A 142 -2.15 8.51 4.26
N THR A 143 -0.95 8.19 3.77
CA THR A 143 0.03 7.36 4.50
C THR A 143 0.44 8.00 5.83
N ILE A 144 0.65 9.31 5.85
CA ILE A 144 1.09 10.04 7.04
C ILE A 144 -0.06 10.57 7.91
N GLY A 145 -1.32 10.32 7.51
CA GLY A 145 -2.51 10.76 8.21
C GLY A 145 -2.77 12.27 8.20
N ASP A 146 -2.29 12.97 7.17
CA ASP A 146 -2.41 14.43 7.07
C ASP A 146 -3.70 14.83 6.32
N PHE A 147 -4.84 14.53 6.95
CA PHE A 147 -6.17 14.77 6.37
C PHE A 147 -6.46 16.25 6.11
N GLU A 148 -5.90 17.17 6.89
CA GLU A 148 -6.08 18.61 6.68
C GLU A 148 -5.46 19.04 5.34
N ARG A 149 -4.24 18.59 5.05
CA ARG A 149 -3.62 18.83 3.74
C ARG A 149 -4.26 18.03 2.61
N GLN A 150 -4.86 16.87 2.88
CA GLN A 150 -5.66 16.17 1.85
C GLN A 150 -6.88 17.01 1.47
N LEU A 151 -7.52 17.66 2.45
CA LEU A 151 -8.66 18.55 2.20
C LEU A 151 -8.21 19.78 1.39
N GLU A 152 -7.12 20.42 1.79
CA GLU A 152 -6.49 21.52 1.04
C GLU A 152 -6.16 21.11 -0.40
N LEU A 153 -5.58 19.93 -0.61
CA LEU A 153 -5.29 19.39 -1.94
C LEU A 153 -6.57 19.23 -2.78
N CYS A 154 -7.64 18.69 -2.18
CA CYS A 154 -8.92 18.52 -2.88
C CYS A 154 -9.50 19.87 -3.28
N ASP A 155 -9.47 20.86 -2.39
CA ASP A 155 -9.99 22.21 -2.65
C ASP A 155 -9.19 22.88 -3.80
N ILE A 156 -7.85 22.83 -3.76
CA ILE A 156 -6.98 23.38 -4.84
C ILE A 156 -7.31 22.76 -6.21
N PHE A 157 -7.58 21.45 -6.26
CA PHE A 157 -7.82 20.76 -7.52
C PHE A 157 -9.26 20.96 -8.00
N LEU A 158 -10.23 21.04 -7.09
CA LEU A 158 -11.63 21.37 -7.41
C LEU A 158 -11.78 22.76 -8.04
N GLU A 159 -10.95 23.73 -7.64
CA GLU A 159 -10.92 25.06 -8.28
C GLU A 159 -10.58 25.02 -9.78
N ARG A 160 -9.99 23.92 -10.26
CA ARG A 160 -9.61 23.73 -11.67
C ARG A 160 -10.63 22.91 -12.46
N CYS A 161 -11.56 22.25 -11.77
CA CYS A 161 -12.57 21.42 -12.40
C CYS A 161 -13.70 22.28 -13.01
N ASP A 162 -14.42 21.71 -13.98
CA ASP A 162 -15.78 22.19 -14.26
C ASP A 162 -16.64 21.87 -13.02
N PRO A 163 -17.45 22.80 -12.50
CA PRO A 163 -18.35 22.53 -11.37
C PRO A 163 -19.29 21.33 -11.59
N ASN A 164 -19.58 20.95 -12.84
CA ASN A 164 -20.40 19.79 -13.19
C ASN A 164 -19.57 18.53 -13.50
N ASP A 165 -18.25 18.64 -13.59
CA ASP A 165 -17.33 17.53 -13.82
C ASP A 165 -16.10 17.68 -12.90
N PRO A 166 -16.19 17.21 -11.64
CA PRO A 166 -15.13 17.34 -10.63
C PRO A 166 -13.96 16.36 -10.85
N VAL A 167 -13.73 15.92 -12.08
CA VAL A 167 -12.73 14.90 -12.43
C VAL A 167 -11.51 15.54 -13.10
N LEU A 168 -10.32 15.28 -12.56
CA LEU A 168 -9.05 15.61 -13.20
C LEU A 168 -8.19 14.35 -13.28
N ASP A 169 -7.62 14.07 -14.46
CA ASP A 169 -6.76 12.91 -14.71
C ASP A 169 -7.37 11.57 -14.24
N GLY A 170 -8.71 11.44 -14.34
CA GLY A 170 -9.46 10.24 -13.94
C GLY A 170 -9.81 10.15 -12.45
N ILE A 171 -9.50 11.20 -11.67
CA ILE A 171 -9.71 11.26 -10.23
C ILE A 171 -10.86 12.24 -9.93
N ASN A 172 -11.89 11.78 -9.22
CA ASN A 172 -12.98 12.65 -8.78
C ASN A 172 -12.60 13.30 -7.43
N TYR A 173 -12.25 14.59 -7.46
CA TYR A 173 -11.80 15.33 -6.29
C TYR A 173 -12.95 15.72 -5.34
N ALA A 174 -14.19 15.80 -5.83
CA ALA A 174 -15.35 16.04 -4.97
C ALA A 174 -15.59 14.83 -4.07
N ASN A 175 -15.49 13.63 -4.63
CA ASN A 175 -15.65 12.39 -3.87
C ASN A 175 -14.46 12.15 -2.92
N LEU A 176 -13.22 12.47 -3.32
CA LEU A 176 -12.08 12.46 -2.40
C LEU A 176 -12.31 13.41 -1.22
N ARG A 177 -12.80 14.62 -1.48
CA ARG A 177 -13.11 15.59 -0.45
C ARG A 177 -14.10 15.04 0.58
N VAL A 178 -15.18 14.38 0.12
CA VAL A 178 -16.16 13.71 0.99
C VAL A 178 -15.52 12.62 1.86
N ILE A 179 -14.60 11.82 1.29
CA ILE A 179 -13.88 10.79 2.04
C ILE A 179 -13.03 11.43 3.14
N VAL A 180 -12.29 12.50 2.84
CA VAL A 180 -11.40 13.18 3.79
C VAL A 180 -12.19 13.88 4.90
N GLU A 181 -13.28 14.56 4.57
CA GLU A 181 -14.19 15.16 5.57
C GLU A 181 -14.78 14.09 6.49
N SER A 182 -15.18 12.95 5.92
CA SER A 182 -15.65 11.80 6.69
C SER A 182 -14.54 11.24 7.58
N ALA A 183 -13.30 11.20 7.11
CA ALA A 183 -12.15 10.75 7.89
C ALA A 183 -11.90 11.65 9.10
N LEU A 184 -11.90 12.97 8.92
CA LEU A 184 -11.77 13.94 10.01
C LEU A 184 -12.88 13.77 11.07
N TRP A 185 -14.10 13.47 10.65
CA TRP A 185 -15.22 13.21 11.56
C TRP A 185 -15.10 11.84 12.25
N ASN A 186 -14.75 10.79 11.51
CA ASN A 186 -14.54 9.43 12.03
C ASN A 186 -13.42 9.40 13.08
N ARG A 187 -12.36 10.20 12.91
CA ARG A 187 -11.31 10.35 13.92
C ARG A 187 -11.84 10.81 15.29
N LYS A 188 -12.86 11.66 15.29
CA LYS A 188 -13.53 12.10 16.53
C LYS A 188 -14.34 10.98 17.15
N ILE A 189 -14.94 10.10 16.34
CA ILE A 189 -15.64 8.89 16.83
C ILE A 189 -14.67 7.95 17.53
N VAL A 190 -13.61 7.56 16.83
CA VAL A 190 -12.69 6.56 17.38
C VAL A 190 -11.89 7.10 18.55
N SER A 191 -11.77 8.43 18.66
CA SER A 191 -11.12 9.10 19.79
C SER A 191 -12.11 9.61 20.85
N ARG A 192 -13.37 9.14 20.86
CA ARG A 192 -14.36 9.55 21.87
C ARG A 192 -13.83 9.32 23.29
N PRO A 193 -14.05 10.26 24.22
CA PRO A 193 -13.65 10.09 25.61
C PRO A 193 -14.22 8.79 26.20
N GLY A 194 -13.34 7.97 26.79
CA GLY A 194 -13.73 6.70 27.39
C GLY A 194 -13.78 5.50 26.44
N SER A 195 -13.80 5.69 25.11
CA SER A 195 -13.80 4.57 24.15
C SER A 195 -12.47 3.83 24.15
N LYS A 196 -12.54 2.56 24.58
CA LYS A 196 -11.43 1.61 24.54
C LYS A 196 -11.36 0.88 23.20
N THR A 197 -12.38 1.01 22.36
CA THR A 197 -12.51 0.28 21.09
C THR A 197 -11.31 0.55 20.18
N GLN A 198 -10.61 -0.51 19.77
CA GLN A 198 -9.48 -0.44 18.83
C GLN A 198 -9.85 -1.19 17.55
N ILE A 199 -9.59 -0.60 16.40
CA ILE A 199 -9.88 -1.24 15.11
C ILE A 199 -8.58 -1.83 14.58
N LEU A 200 -8.61 -3.11 14.26
CA LEU A 200 -7.46 -3.83 13.71
C LEU A 200 -7.87 -4.46 12.38
N SER A 201 -7.03 -4.26 11.37
CA SER A 201 -7.11 -5.03 10.14
C SER A 201 -6.86 -6.51 10.43
N PHE A 202 -7.62 -7.36 9.77
CA PHE A 202 -7.52 -8.80 9.90
C PHE A 202 -7.91 -9.46 8.57
N GLY A 203 -7.34 -10.62 8.25
CA GLY A 203 -7.78 -11.41 7.10
C GLY A 203 -6.92 -11.31 5.84
N GLN A 204 -7.58 -11.39 4.69
CA GLN A 204 -6.93 -12.00 3.51
C GLN A 204 -6.01 -11.10 2.71
N ASN A 205 -6.16 -9.79 2.87
CA ASN A 205 -5.35 -8.78 2.23
C ASN A 205 -5.45 -7.47 3.04
N CYS A 206 -4.78 -6.43 2.56
CA CYS A 206 -4.77 -5.12 3.20
C CYS A 206 -6.01 -4.25 2.89
N LEU A 207 -7.12 -4.80 2.35
CA LEU A 207 -8.36 -4.04 2.16
C LEU A 207 -8.89 -3.45 3.48
N PRO A 208 -9.03 -4.22 4.58
CA PRO A 208 -9.55 -3.66 5.83
C PRO A 208 -8.67 -2.53 6.38
N TYR A 209 -7.34 -2.70 6.32
CA TYR A 209 -6.37 -1.65 6.64
C TYR A 209 -6.57 -0.41 5.77
N SER A 210 -6.53 -0.58 4.45
CA SER A 210 -6.55 0.53 3.49
C SER A 210 -7.83 1.35 3.60
N MET A 211 -8.96 0.66 3.75
CA MET A 211 -10.26 1.27 3.98
C MET A 211 -10.34 2.01 5.32
N ALA A 212 -9.97 1.37 6.41
CA ALA A 212 -10.02 2.00 7.73
C ALA A 212 -9.04 3.19 7.82
N ASN A 213 -7.89 3.10 7.16
CA ASN A 213 -6.90 4.17 7.07
C ASN A 213 -7.44 5.37 6.29
N ARG A 214 -7.88 5.15 5.05
CA ARG A 214 -8.46 6.16 4.15
C ARG A 214 -9.62 6.92 4.79
N TRP A 215 -10.46 6.21 5.55
CA TRP A 215 -11.64 6.77 6.20
C TRP A 215 -11.42 7.20 7.66
N GLY A 216 -10.17 7.32 8.12
CA GLY A 216 -9.86 7.91 9.43
C GLY A 216 -10.33 7.10 10.64
N LEU A 217 -10.51 5.79 10.49
CA LEU A 217 -11.02 4.90 11.52
C LEU A 217 -9.90 4.27 12.38
N LEU A 218 -8.67 4.18 11.89
CA LEU A 218 -7.58 3.65 12.70
C LEU A 218 -7.08 4.70 13.73
N LYS A 219 -6.79 4.24 14.95
CA LYS A 219 -6.19 5.10 16.00
C LYS A 219 -4.71 5.41 15.77
N TYR A 220 -4.06 4.67 14.87
CA TYR A 220 -2.62 4.67 14.68
C TYR A 220 -2.17 5.15 13.29
N ILE A 221 -3.05 5.85 12.57
CA ILE A 221 -2.74 6.44 11.27
C ILE A 221 -1.52 7.36 11.40
N GLY A 222 -0.60 7.26 10.44
CA GLY A 222 0.64 8.04 10.46
C GLY A 222 1.65 7.60 11.53
N ASN A 223 1.43 6.45 12.19
CA ASN A 223 2.40 5.81 13.07
C ASN A 223 2.91 4.49 12.47
N PRO A 224 4.13 4.44 11.91
CA PRO A 224 4.65 3.25 11.25
C PRO A 224 4.93 2.10 12.23
N ASP A 225 5.11 2.38 13.52
CA ASP A 225 5.38 1.36 14.55
C ASP A 225 4.13 0.55 14.93
N ALA A 226 2.95 1.09 14.64
CA ALA A 226 1.67 0.46 14.96
C ALA A 226 1.07 -0.36 13.80
N ILE A 227 1.68 -0.31 12.61
CA ILE A 227 1.37 -1.23 11.52
C ILE A 227 1.65 -2.66 12.01
N THR A 228 0.74 -3.58 11.74
CA THR A 228 0.72 -4.96 12.23
C THR A 228 1.08 -5.97 11.16
N ILE A 229 1.27 -7.23 11.53
CA ILE A 229 1.53 -8.31 10.56
C ILE A 229 0.38 -8.50 9.55
N PHE A 230 -0.87 -8.29 9.96
CA PHE A 230 -2.04 -8.42 9.08
C PHE A 230 -2.18 -7.26 8.07
N ASP A 231 -1.47 -6.16 8.29
CA ASP A 231 -1.40 -5.07 7.32
C ASP A 231 -0.39 -5.36 6.19
N LEU A 232 0.50 -6.36 6.38
CA LEU A 232 1.65 -6.62 5.51
C LEU A 232 1.52 -7.89 4.66
N GLY A 233 0.82 -8.90 5.19
CA GLY A 233 0.70 -10.22 4.57
C GLY A 233 -0.66 -10.45 3.92
N ALA A 234 -0.68 -11.29 2.88
CA ALA A 234 -1.91 -11.82 2.32
C ALA A 234 -2.21 -13.21 2.91
N PHE A 235 -3.26 -13.32 3.73
CA PHE A 235 -3.63 -14.54 4.45
C PHE A 235 -4.77 -15.29 3.74
N GLY A 236 -4.44 -16.31 2.96
CA GLY A 236 -5.46 -17.12 2.29
C GLY A 236 -6.33 -17.93 3.28
N LYS A 237 -7.56 -18.26 2.88
CA LYS A 237 -8.46 -19.14 3.66
C LYS A 237 -8.65 -18.62 5.08
N ASN A 238 -8.52 -19.49 6.08
CA ASN A 238 -8.67 -19.17 7.50
C ASN A 238 -7.32 -18.90 8.18
N THR A 239 -6.22 -18.76 7.43
CA THR A 239 -4.84 -18.72 7.99
C THR A 239 -4.58 -17.52 8.90
N ALA A 240 -5.31 -16.41 8.77
CA ALA A 240 -5.23 -15.31 9.72
C ALA A 240 -5.76 -15.71 11.10
N ALA A 241 -6.84 -16.48 11.15
CA ALA A 241 -7.41 -17.06 12.37
C ALA A 241 -6.43 -18.05 13.01
N GLU A 242 -5.89 -18.97 12.20
CA GLU A 242 -4.90 -19.94 12.65
C GLU A 242 -3.66 -19.25 13.25
N ALA A 243 -3.17 -18.17 12.62
CA ALA A 243 -2.06 -17.39 13.13
C ALA A 243 -2.37 -16.78 14.50
N LEU A 244 -3.57 -16.22 14.68
CA LEU A 244 -3.99 -15.63 15.95
C LEU A 244 -4.18 -16.69 17.04
N LEU A 245 -4.88 -17.79 16.73
CA LEU A 245 -5.19 -18.87 17.66
C LEU A 245 -3.94 -19.63 18.13
N SER A 246 -2.95 -19.78 17.24
CA SER A 246 -1.63 -20.34 17.58
C SER A 246 -0.65 -19.32 18.18
N ASN A 247 -1.12 -18.10 18.47
CA ASN A 247 -0.28 -17.02 19.00
C ASN A 247 0.99 -16.76 18.16
N PHE A 248 0.84 -16.88 16.83
CA PHE A 248 1.89 -16.68 15.83
C PHE A 248 3.11 -17.59 15.97
N GLU A 249 2.99 -18.75 16.63
CA GLU A 249 4.11 -19.67 16.88
C GLU A 249 4.89 -19.99 15.61
N SER A 250 4.19 -20.36 14.53
CA SER A 250 4.80 -20.68 13.24
C SER A 250 5.48 -19.47 12.58
N PHE A 251 4.88 -18.28 12.69
CA PHE A 251 5.40 -17.05 12.10
C PHE A 251 6.65 -16.54 12.82
N ARG A 252 6.88 -16.92 14.08
CA ARG A 252 8.10 -16.56 14.82
C ARG A 252 9.28 -17.46 14.51
N ASN A 253 9.06 -18.59 13.83
CA ASN A 253 10.12 -19.50 13.45
C ASN A 253 10.72 -19.14 12.07
N PRO A 254 12.00 -18.72 11.99
CA PRO A 254 12.66 -18.39 10.73
C PRO A 254 12.67 -19.52 9.69
N ASP A 255 12.71 -20.78 10.14
CA ASP A 255 12.79 -21.95 9.24
C ASP A 255 11.48 -22.17 8.45
N ASN A 256 10.39 -21.54 8.91
CA ASN A 256 9.09 -21.59 8.23
C ASN A 256 9.01 -20.64 7.04
N TYR A 257 10.09 -19.97 6.66
CA TYR A 257 10.08 -19.02 5.56
C TYR A 257 10.97 -19.45 4.39
N TYR A 258 10.62 -18.96 3.20
CA TYR A 258 11.47 -19.07 2.02
C TYR A 258 11.31 -17.86 1.12
N GLU A 259 12.35 -17.59 0.36
CA GLU A 259 12.33 -16.54 -0.66
C GLU A 259 11.62 -17.04 -1.93
N SER A 260 10.78 -16.19 -2.49
CA SER A 260 10.19 -16.30 -3.82
C SER A 260 10.46 -15.01 -4.58
N GLN A 261 10.03 -14.93 -5.83
CA GLN A 261 10.09 -13.71 -6.62
C GLN A 261 8.69 -13.30 -7.06
N ASP A 262 8.43 -11.99 -7.08
CA ASP A 262 7.23 -11.45 -7.69
C ASP A 262 7.30 -11.46 -9.24
N PRO A 263 6.22 -11.13 -9.96
CA PRO A 263 6.24 -11.10 -11.43
C PRO A 263 7.28 -10.14 -12.04
N ALA A 264 7.74 -9.14 -11.28
CA ALA A 264 8.78 -8.21 -11.67
C ALA A 264 10.20 -8.70 -11.29
N GLY A 265 10.31 -9.88 -10.67
CA GLY A 265 11.58 -10.47 -10.23
C GLY A 265 12.07 -9.96 -8.88
N ALA A 266 11.31 -9.11 -8.18
CA ALA A 266 11.72 -8.63 -6.86
C ALA A 266 11.61 -9.77 -5.83
N PRO A 267 12.62 -9.97 -4.97
CA PRO A 267 12.55 -10.94 -3.87
C PRO A 267 11.36 -10.64 -2.97
N ARG A 268 10.64 -11.68 -2.56
CA ARG A 268 9.56 -11.62 -1.58
C ARG A 268 9.65 -12.80 -0.62
N MET A 269 9.16 -12.64 0.60
CA MET A 269 9.15 -13.72 1.58
C MET A 269 7.78 -14.41 1.63
N MET A 270 7.83 -15.74 1.74
CA MET A 270 6.68 -16.63 1.86
C MET A 270 6.75 -17.38 3.19
N HIS A 271 5.64 -17.49 3.90
CA HIS A 271 5.50 -18.33 5.10
C HIS A 271 4.96 -19.71 4.69
N ARG A 272 5.82 -20.72 4.73
CA ARG A 272 5.60 -22.08 4.21
C ARG A 272 4.36 -22.77 4.77
N PRO A 273 4.07 -22.78 6.10
CA PRO A 273 2.90 -23.49 6.63
C PRO A 273 1.57 -22.93 6.13
N SER A 274 1.45 -21.59 6.03
CA SER A 274 0.20 -20.91 5.68
C SER A 274 0.07 -20.53 4.20
N GLY A 275 1.18 -20.48 3.46
CA GLY A 275 1.23 -19.88 2.13
C GLY A 275 1.14 -18.34 2.11
N VAL A 276 1.12 -17.67 3.28
CA VAL A 276 1.14 -16.20 3.36
C VAL A 276 2.36 -15.64 2.63
N HIS A 277 2.14 -14.60 1.85
CA HIS A 277 3.21 -13.84 1.22
C HIS A 277 3.17 -12.38 1.65
N PHE A 278 4.34 -11.79 1.85
CA PHE A 278 4.48 -10.41 2.32
C PHE A 278 4.78 -9.50 1.12
N GLY A 279 3.72 -8.96 0.50
CA GLY A 279 3.81 -8.20 -0.74
C GLY A 279 4.37 -6.78 -0.57
N HIS A 280 4.13 -6.16 0.59
CA HIS A 280 4.68 -4.83 0.93
C HIS A 280 6.15 -4.89 1.36
N GLU A 281 6.55 -6.01 1.94
CA GLU A 281 7.87 -6.21 2.53
C GLU A 281 8.74 -7.05 1.59
N ARG A 282 8.99 -6.48 0.40
CA ARG A 282 9.76 -7.07 -0.70
C ARG A 282 11.03 -6.30 -1.01
N GLY A 283 11.91 -6.90 -1.82
CA GLY A 283 13.16 -6.31 -2.27
C GLY A 283 14.37 -6.65 -1.41
N ARG A 284 15.56 -6.50 -2.00
CA ARG A 284 16.84 -6.86 -1.36
C ARG A 284 17.18 -5.98 -0.17
N THR A 285 16.71 -4.73 -0.15
CA THR A 285 16.91 -3.81 0.96
C THR A 285 16.40 -4.38 2.29
N LEU A 286 15.25 -5.05 2.28
CA LEU A 286 14.63 -5.59 3.48
C LEU A 286 14.94 -7.07 3.70
N ILE A 287 14.85 -7.87 2.64
CA ILE A 287 15.04 -9.31 2.74
C ILE A 287 16.52 -9.62 2.99
N GLY A 288 17.44 -8.88 2.37
CA GLY A 288 18.87 -9.11 2.53
C GLY A 288 19.29 -10.53 2.11
N ALA A 289 20.53 -10.90 2.41
CA ALA A 289 21.04 -12.26 2.17
C ALA A 289 20.84 -13.20 3.37
N ASP A 290 20.73 -12.64 4.59
CA ASP A 290 20.60 -13.40 5.83
C ASP A 290 19.22 -13.31 6.47
N HIS A 291 18.27 -12.61 5.81
CA HIS A 291 16.87 -12.46 6.24
C HIS A 291 16.67 -11.81 7.61
N LYS A 292 17.72 -11.31 8.28
CA LYS A 292 17.62 -10.80 9.66
C LYS A 292 16.74 -9.58 9.77
N ALA A 293 16.86 -8.63 8.84
CA ALA A 293 16.06 -7.42 8.84
C ALA A 293 14.57 -7.74 8.65
N PHE A 294 14.26 -8.64 7.71
CA PHE A 294 12.90 -9.17 7.53
C PHE A 294 12.36 -9.85 8.80
N PHE A 295 13.10 -10.78 9.42
CA PHE A 295 12.60 -11.46 10.63
C PHE A 295 12.45 -10.54 11.83
N SER A 296 13.37 -9.58 11.99
CA SER A 296 13.25 -8.53 13.00
C SER A 296 11.97 -7.70 12.79
N LEU A 297 11.70 -7.32 11.53
CA LEU A 297 10.48 -6.63 11.17
C LEU A 297 9.24 -7.46 11.49
N ILE A 298 9.15 -8.69 11.01
CA ILE A 298 7.97 -9.56 11.24
C ILE A 298 7.70 -9.73 12.74
N ASN A 299 8.73 -10.01 13.55
CA ASN A 299 8.56 -10.11 14.99
C ASN A 299 8.05 -8.80 15.61
N LYS A 300 8.61 -7.66 15.23
CA LYS A 300 8.12 -6.34 15.67
C LYS A 300 6.64 -6.12 15.30
N LYS A 301 6.21 -6.58 14.13
CA LYS A 301 4.84 -6.42 13.62
C LYS A 301 3.85 -7.37 14.28
N ILE A 302 4.30 -8.56 14.68
CA ILE A 302 3.55 -9.46 15.58
C ILE A 302 3.42 -8.82 16.96
N ASP A 303 4.51 -8.30 17.52
CA ASP A 303 4.51 -7.65 18.84
C ASP A 303 3.57 -6.43 18.87
N ALA A 304 3.55 -5.63 17.80
CA ALA A 304 2.63 -4.51 17.65
C ALA A 304 1.16 -4.97 17.68
N PHE A 305 0.82 -6.03 16.93
CA PHE A 305 -0.52 -6.62 16.96
C PHE A 305 -0.88 -7.14 18.36
N GLN A 306 -0.01 -7.95 18.97
CA GLN A 306 -0.24 -8.54 20.29
C GLN A 306 -0.39 -7.48 21.39
N SER A 307 0.40 -6.40 21.32
CA SER A 307 0.29 -5.26 22.23
C SER A 307 -1.07 -4.56 22.13
N MET A 308 -1.64 -4.44 20.92
CA MET A 308 -2.99 -3.88 20.76
C MET A 308 -4.08 -4.87 21.17
N TRP A 309 -3.95 -6.13 20.75
CA TRP A 309 -4.92 -7.21 21.01
C TRP A 309 -5.09 -7.50 22.50
N SER A 310 -3.99 -7.58 23.24
CA SER A 310 -3.99 -7.88 24.69
C SER A 310 -4.66 -6.82 25.56
N LYS A 311 -4.91 -5.61 25.04
CA LYS A 311 -5.68 -4.58 25.75
C LYS A 311 -7.19 -4.86 25.74
N GLY A 312 -7.63 -5.82 24.92
CA GLY A 312 -9.03 -6.12 24.69
C GLY A 312 -9.78 -5.01 23.95
N TYR A 313 -11.09 -5.18 23.81
CA TYR A 313 -11.97 -4.23 23.12
C TYR A 313 -11.54 -3.97 21.67
N CYS A 314 -11.06 -5.00 20.98
CA CYS A 314 -10.67 -4.89 19.59
C CYS A 314 -11.85 -5.27 18.67
N LEU A 315 -12.11 -4.43 17.67
CA LEU A 315 -12.89 -4.78 16.50
C LEU A 315 -11.92 -5.29 15.43
N LEU A 316 -11.91 -6.60 15.20
CA LEU A 316 -11.21 -7.20 14.07
C LEU A 316 -12.08 -7.01 12.82
N VAL A 317 -11.54 -6.37 11.78
CA VAL A 317 -12.25 -6.20 10.50
C VAL A 317 -11.66 -7.16 9.49
N TYR A 318 -12.45 -8.14 9.05
CA TYR A 318 -12.05 -9.21 8.14
C TYR A 318 -12.76 -9.09 6.80
N ALA A 319 -12.01 -8.97 5.71
CA ALA A 319 -12.59 -9.02 4.35
C ALA A 319 -12.35 -10.39 3.70
N ILE A 320 -13.42 -11.08 3.33
CA ILE A 320 -13.35 -12.26 2.47
C ILE A 320 -13.24 -11.79 1.02
N THR A 321 -12.09 -12.03 0.40
CA THR A 321 -11.84 -11.76 -1.03
C THR A 321 -11.44 -13.01 -1.82
N GLY A 322 -11.43 -14.17 -1.15
CA GLY A 322 -11.15 -15.49 -1.71
C GLY A 322 -11.93 -16.57 -0.97
N GLU A 323 -11.37 -17.78 -0.90
CA GLU A 323 -11.97 -18.89 -0.14
C GLU A 323 -11.94 -18.60 1.37
N CYS A 324 -12.99 -18.95 2.09
CA CYS A 324 -13.08 -18.87 3.56
C CYS A 324 -14.08 -19.93 4.02
N ASP A 325 -13.72 -20.76 4.99
CA ASP A 325 -14.66 -21.70 5.58
C ASP A 325 -15.29 -21.04 6.81
N LEU A 326 -16.45 -20.40 6.63
CA LEU A 326 -17.16 -19.71 7.72
C LEU A 326 -17.67 -20.67 8.81
N ALA A 327 -17.98 -21.92 8.44
CA ALA A 327 -18.49 -22.92 9.37
C ALA A 327 -17.40 -23.35 10.37
N GLU A 328 -16.14 -23.38 9.95
CA GLU A 328 -14.99 -23.59 10.84
C GLU A 328 -14.53 -22.27 11.49
N PHE A 329 -14.41 -21.21 10.70
CA PHE A 329 -13.80 -19.95 11.12
C PHE A 329 -14.55 -19.29 12.27
N VAL A 330 -15.88 -19.12 12.16
CA VAL A 330 -16.67 -18.41 13.17
C VAL A 330 -16.59 -19.09 14.54
N PRO A 331 -16.90 -20.41 14.69
CA PRO A 331 -16.80 -21.08 15.97
C PRO A 331 -15.38 -21.07 16.57
N SER A 332 -14.34 -21.17 15.74
CA SER A 332 -12.95 -21.16 16.21
C SER A 332 -12.54 -19.86 16.91
N MET A 333 -13.20 -18.74 16.56
CA MET A 333 -12.86 -17.41 17.05
C MET A 333 -13.68 -16.99 18.28
N GLU A 334 -14.84 -17.61 18.54
CA GLU A 334 -15.76 -17.13 19.58
C GLU A 334 -15.11 -17.03 20.96
N GLN A 335 -14.42 -18.10 21.38
CA GLN A 335 -13.80 -18.16 22.69
C GLN A 335 -12.75 -17.06 22.90
N ILE A 336 -11.93 -16.78 21.87
CA ILE A 336 -10.87 -15.77 21.98
C ILE A 336 -11.43 -14.34 21.87
N LEU A 337 -12.51 -14.14 21.11
CA LEU A 337 -13.22 -12.86 21.02
C LEU A 337 -13.87 -12.50 22.37
N GLU A 338 -14.63 -13.44 22.95
CA GLU A 338 -15.26 -13.29 24.26
C GLU A 338 -14.24 -12.95 25.34
N LYS A 339 -13.17 -13.75 25.43
CA LYS A 339 -12.10 -13.56 26.42
C LYS A 339 -11.47 -12.16 26.37
N ASN A 340 -11.40 -11.54 25.19
CA ASN A 340 -10.81 -10.22 25.01
C ASN A 340 -11.84 -9.08 24.99
N ALA A 341 -13.12 -9.36 25.24
CA ALA A 341 -14.22 -8.41 25.06
C ALA A 341 -14.16 -7.75 23.66
N SER A 342 -13.80 -8.55 22.66
CA SER A 342 -13.53 -8.14 21.28
C SER A 342 -14.62 -8.66 20.36
N ARG A 343 -14.74 -8.06 19.17
CA ARG A 343 -15.72 -8.46 18.14
C ARG A 343 -15.04 -8.65 16.80
N LEU A 344 -15.66 -9.44 15.94
CA LEU A 344 -15.22 -9.69 14.57
C LEU A 344 -16.29 -9.22 13.58
N LEU A 345 -15.94 -8.29 12.71
CA LEU A 345 -16.77 -7.88 11.57
C LEU A 345 -16.24 -8.58 10.31
N ILE A 346 -17.04 -9.48 9.75
CA ILE A 346 -16.76 -10.17 8.50
C ILE A 346 -17.49 -9.45 7.36
N LEU A 347 -16.71 -8.95 6.42
CA LEU A 347 -17.15 -8.35 5.16
C LEU A 347 -16.97 -9.38 4.05
N ASN A 348 -18.04 -10.00 3.57
CA ASN A 348 -17.93 -10.87 2.40
C ASN A 348 -17.95 -10.02 1.11
N CYS A 349 -16.78 -9.84 0.51
CA CYS A 349 -16.61 -9.06 -0.72
C CYS A 349 -16.71 -9.90 -2.00
N ASN A 350 -16.90 -11.22 -1.86
CA ASN A 350 -17.16 -12.09 -2.99
C ASN A 350 -18.60 -11.93 -3.49
N ARG A 351 -18.81 -12.21 -4.78
CA ARG A 351 -20.15 -12.18 -5.39
C ARG A 351 -21.11 -13.19 -4.76
N PRO A 352 -20.73 -14.46 -4.57
CA PRO A 352 -21.58 -15.40 -3.87
C PRO A 352 -21.74 -15.01 -2.41
N VAL A 353 -22.98 -14.98 -1.95
CA VAL A 353 -23.26 -14.97 -0.51
C VAL A 353 -22.80 -16.29 0.09
N GLN A 354 -22.34 -16.26 1.33
CA GLN A 354 -21.96 -17.45 2.09
C GLN A 354 -22.82 -17.50 3.34
N GLU A 355 -23.22 -18.70 3.75
CA GLU A 355 -23.89 -18.90 5.02
C GLU A 355 -22.89 -18.69 6.16
N CYS A 356 -23.24 -17.80 7.09
CA CYS A 356 -22.43 -17.52 8.27
C CYS A 356 -23.14 -18.10 9.49
N PRO A 357 -22.46 -18.93 10.31
CA PRO A 357 -23.00 -19.37 11.60
C PRO A 357 -23.42 -18.17 12.47
N GLU A 358 -24.48 -18.36 13.26
CA GLU A 358 -24.88 -17.39 14.27
C GLU A 358 -23.81 -17.26 15.36
N SER A 359 -23.58 -16.04 15.84
CA SER A 359 -22.62 -15.75 16.90
C SER A 359 -22.95 -14.42 17.58
N ASP A 360 -22.74 -14.35 18.89
CA ASP A 360 -22.90 -13.12 19.66
C ASP A 360 -21.73 -12.13 19.46
N TYR A 361 -20.58 -12.62 19.00
CA TYR A 361 -19.33 -11.86 18.87
C TYR A 361 -18.92 -11.57 17.42
N VAL A 362 -19.57 -12.23 16.46
CA VAL A 362 -19.32 -12.04 15.03
C VAL A 362 -20.49 -11.32 14.37
N THR A 363 -20.18 -10.37 13.49
CA THR A 363 -21.16 -9.72 12.62
C THR A 363 -20.76 -9.97 11.18
N TYR A 364 -21.69 -10.52 10.39
CA TYR A 364 -21.48 -10.84 8.99
C TYR A 364 -22.23 -9.86 8.08
N PHE A 365 -21.54 -9.35 7.07
CA PHE A 365 -22.10 -8.42 6.12
C PHE A 365 -21.66 -8.76 4.69
N HIS A 366 -22.63 -9.10 3.83
CA HIS A 366 -22.36 -9.39 2.42
C HIS A 366 -22.36 -8.11 1.58
N MET A 367 -21.21 -7.79 0.99
CA MET A 367 -20.95 -6.58 0.22
C MET A 367 -20.02 -6.89 -0.95
N PRO A 368 -20.53 -7.47 -2.04
CA PRO A 368 -19.68 -7.85 -3.16
C PRO A 368 -18.99 -6.63 -3.78
N PHE A 369 -17.76 -6.82 -4.28
CA PHE A 369 -17.10 -5.78 -5.07
C PHE A 369 -17.99 -5.34 -6.24
N PRO A 370 -18.02 -4.03 -6.56
CA PRO A 370 -18.62 -3.57 -7.81
C PRO A 370 -17.96 -4.21 -9.03
N PHE A 371 -18.64 -4.19 -10.17
CA PHE A 371 -18.06 -4.63 -11.44
C PHE A 371 -16.88 -3.73 -11.84
N ASP A 372 -15.83 -4.35 -12.37
CA ASP A 372 -14.61 -3.68 -12.84
C ASP A 372 -14.00 -2.70 -11.82
N TYR A 373 -14.12 -3.04 -10.54
CA TYR A 373 -13.65 -2.22 -9.42
C TYR A 373 -12.37 -2.79 -8.81
N SER A 374 -11.41 -1.91 -8.60
CA SER A 374 -10.18 -2.18 -7.86
C SER A 374 -10.07 -1.22 -6.66
N TRP A 375 -10.13 -1.76 -5.44
CA TRP A 375 -10.26 -0.98 -4.20
C TRP A 375 -8.99 -0.19 -3.81
N ASN A 376 -7.85 -0.55 -4.41
CA ASN A 376 -6.55 0.10 -4.22
C ASN A 376 -6.22 1.11 -5.33
N GLU A 377 -7.06 1.26 -6.35
CA GLU A 377 -6.86 2.22 -7.43
C GLU A 377 -7.68 3.50 -7.18
N ILE A 378 -6.99 4.65 -7.13
CA ILE A 378 -7.63 5.96 -6.88
C ILE A 378 -8.71 6.29 -7.90
N ASN A 379 -8.50 5.95 -9.17
CA ASN A 379 -9.48 6.17 -10.22
C ASN A 379 -10.74 5.30 -10.04
N ASN A 380 -10.70 4.27 -9.21
CA ASN A 380 -11.85 3.40 -8.94
C ASN A 380 -12.58 3.79 -7.66
N PHE A 381 -11.88 3.94 -6.52
CA PHE A 381 -12.53 4.28 -5.26
C PHE A 381 -13.07 5.71 -5.21
N THR A 382 -12.62 6.60 -6.10
CA THR A 382 -13.15 7.97 -6.21
C THR A 382 -14.37 8.09 -7.12
N LYS A 383 -14.69 7.09 -7.94
CA LYS A 383 -15.97 7.07 -8.68
C LYS A 383 -17.13 6.96 -7.71
N ASP A 384 -18.32 7.40 -8.11
CA ASP A 384 -19.53 7.31 -7.29
C ASP A 384 -19.82 5.88 -6.82
N ILE A 385 -19.57 4.89 -7.67
CA ILE A 385 -19.73 3.48 -7.33
C ILE A 385 -18.72 3.01 -6.28
N GLY A 386 -17.49 3.52 -6.34
CA GLY A 386 -16.44 3.26 -5.37
C GLY A 386 -16.74 3.92 -4.03
N LEU A 387 -17.11 5.21 -4.06
CA LEU A 387 -17.53 5.95 -2.88
C LEU A 387 -18.72 5.27 -2.18
N ALA A 388 -19.72 4.83 -2.93
CA ALA A 388 -20.88 4.14 -2.38
C ALA A 388 -20.51 2.80 -1.73
N PHE A 389 -19.64 2.01 -2.37
CA PHE A 389 -19.12 0.76 -1.81
C PHE A 389 -18.35 1.03 -0.50
N ASP A 390 -17.40 1.97 -0.54
CA ASP A 390 -16.55 2.31 0.58
C ASP A 390 -17.38 2.85 1.77
N THR A 391 -18.39 3.68 1.50
CA THR A 391 -19.29 4.24 2.52
C THR A 391 -20.06 3.15 3.26
N ARG A 392 -20.52 2.10 2.56
CA ARG A 392 -21.27 1.00 3.17
C ARG A 392 -20.39 0.16 4.09
N ILE A 393 -19.14 -0.10 3.70
CA ILE A 393 -18.16 -0.79 4.57
C ILE A 393 -17.85 0.06 5.80
N THR A 394 -17.54 1.35 5.60
CA THR A 394 -17.26 2.30 6.68
C THR A 394 -18.43 2.40 7.67
N ALA A 395 -19.68 2.38 7.16
CA ALA A 395 -20.87 2.37 8.00
C ALA A 395 -20.99 1.07 8.84
N ALA A 396 -20.69 -0.09 8.26
CA ALA A 396 -20.69 -1.35 9.00
C ALA A 396 -19.66 -1.35 10.14
N ILE A 397 -18.45 -0.85 9.87
CA ILE A 397 -17.40 -0.69 10.89
C ILE A 397 -17.88 0.24 12.02
N LYS A 398 -18.42 1.42 11.67
CA LYS A 398 -18.93 2.38 12.66
C LYS A 398 -20.05 1.83 13.53
N ASN A 399 -20.98 1.08 12.93
CA ASN A 399 -22.09 0.47 13.68
C ASN A 399 -21.57 -0.51 14.74
N GLU A 400 -20.54 -1.30 14.42
CA GLU A 400 -19.91 -2.19 15.39
C GLU A 400 -19.13 -1.42 16.47
N ILE A 401 -18.47 -0.30 16.13
CA ILE A 401 -17.87 0.59 17.14
C ILE A 401 -18.94 1.10 18.11
N ASP A 402 -20.04 1.64 17.59
CA ASP A 402 -21.13 2.17 18.43
C ASP A 402 -21.80 1.06 19.26
N ARG A 403 -21.84 -0.18 18.75
CA ARG A 403 -22.29 -1.35 19.52
C ARG A 403 -21.35 -1.66 20.67
N MET A 404 -20.05 -1.77 20.41
CA MET A 404 -19.04 -2.03 21.44
C MET A 404 -18.99 -0.91 22.49
N ASP A 405 -19.14 0.35 22.07
CA ASP A 405 -19.18 1.49 22.98
C ASP A 405 -20.45 1.48 23.86
N ARG A 406 -21.60 1.01 23.35
CA ARG A 406 -22.82 0.77 24.16
C ARG A 406 -22.64 -0.37 25.16
N GLU A 407 -22.03 -1.48 24.74
CA GLU A 407 -21.69 -2.61 25.62
C GLU A 407 -20.73 -2.17 26.75
N GLN A 408 -19.92 -1.12 26.52
CA GLN A 408 -19.06 -0.48 27.51
C GLN A 408 -19.75 0.63 28.34
N GLY A 409 -21.01 0.96 28.06
CA GLY A 409 -21.76 2.04 28.74
C GLY A 409 -21.30 3.45 28.39
N ILE A 410 -20.62 3.64 27.25
CA ILE A 410 -20.10 4.93 26.79
C ILE A 410 -21.16 5.70 25.99
N LEU A 411 -21.93 4.98 25.19
CA LEU A 411 -23.08 5.48 24.47
C LEU A 411 -24.35 4.95 25.14
N VAL A 412 -25.39 5.79 25.17
CA VAL A 412 -26.71 5.44 25.69
C VAL A 412 -27.61 4.94 24.57
#